data_AF-A0A4S4MV33-F1
#
_entry.id   AF-A0A4S4MV33-F1
#
_cell.length_a   1.000
_cell.length_b   1.000
_cell.length_c   1.000
_cell.angle_alpha   90.00
_cell.angle_beta   90.00
_cell.angle_gamma   90.00
#
_symmetry.space_group_name_H-M   'P 1'
#
loop_
_entity.id
_entity.type
_entity.pdbx_description
1 polymer ?
#
loop_
_entity_poly.entity_id
_entity_poly.type
_entity_poly.pdbx_seq_one_letter_code
_entity_poly.pdbx_strand_id
1 'polypeptide(L)'
;MDTDVLSELLIAQLLEEDMRILSNQQEAETLQITQAIADSVRGKSRIPMRAARETTPDVDVALRIMAEEARLSGDAALAQSLQHSTDAEATANRQCAMRLAASDKKDLLDAEFARRLQEVDEEEEDMDAPHMKDAESVLGRDAIERIFAEDPNHKGKGKNKGRQLSFEEVQSGKRIKTETDIQVKQESGFADKQLPTCGICMETFHATYSPITATKSANSSSRLPFGIYLSCPQSHPYCLDCLTTYIKTKLDPNDDGSGNTNSVVFPIPCPECTLEQWEDGITDEIATRLLTEKVMTLWAQNWRRCPKCAVIVELAYGCNHITCRCGTHFCFKCGSLWDIKKARCTRVPSCELWDEEMLLAERERNRDARAGPQPARRVVQPAPPPPYAPAHYPVPHVMHGEGPLDWILDREFLCTRHPYTANMIANLTCLYCDVRLNSLADMQYHLVHTRRHPLYTCCGRFFKRAEDWNRHTEAAPRRWGFHQHSIAQD
;
A
#
# COMPACT_ATOMS: atom_id res chain seq x y z
N MET A 1 21.38 3.56 10.01
CA MET A 1 20.71 2.54 10.84
C MET A 1 19.22 2.85 10.99
N ASP A 2 18.80 4.11 11.05
CA ASP A 2 17.37 4.47 11.24
C ASP A 2 16.46 4.29 10.00
N THR A 3 17.04 4.17 8.80
CA THR A 3 16.31 4.02 7.53
C THR A 3 15.71 2.62 7.35
N ASP A 4 16.35 1.58 7.91
CA ASP A 4 15.85 0.20 7.84
C ASP A 4 14.61 0.02 8.71
N VAL A 5 14.58 0.62 9.90
CA VAL A 5 13.44 0.49 10.82
C VAL A 5 12.18 1.14 10.25
N LEU A 6 12.31 2.30 9.59
CA LEU A 6 11.19 2.97 8.95
C LEU A 6 10.64 2.14 7.76
N SER A 7 11.55 1.49 7.03
CA SER A 7 11.21 0.61 5.91
C SER A 7 10.53 -0.68 6.38
N GLU A 8 11.02 -1.29 7.46
CA GLU A 8 10.41 -2.47 8.08
C GLU A 8 9.02 -2.17 8.66
N LEU A 9 8.82 -0.98 9.26
CA LEU A 9 7.50 -0.55 9.75
C LEU A 9 6.51 -0.32 8.61
N LEU A 10 6.95 0.26 7.49
CA LEU A 10 6.12 0.43 6.31
C LEU A 10 5.71 -0.93 5.72
N ILE A 11 6.64 -1.88 5.66
CA ILE A 11 6.36 -3.25 5.19
C ILE A 11 5.37 -3.94 6.12
N ALA A 12 5.53 -3.82 7.44
CA ALA A 12 4.60 -4.39 8.41
C ALA A 12 3.19 -3.79 8.29
N GLN A 13 3.08 -2.49 8.07
CA GLN A 13 1.80 -1.81 7.88
C GLN A 13 1.09 -2.25 6.59
N LEU A 14 1.84 -2.42 5.49
CA LEU A 14 1.31 -2.93 4.23
C LEU A 14 0.82 -4.39 4.36
N LEU A 15 1.56 -5.23 5.08
CA LEU A 15 1.15 -6.61 5.35
C LEU A 15 -0.10 -6.69 6.23
N GLU A 16 -0.25 -5.81 7.21
CA GLU A 16 -1.49 -5.72 8.01
C GLU A 16 -2.69 -5.29 7.15
N GLU A 17 -2.48 -4.37 6.21
CA GLU A 17 -3.51 -3.92 5.29
C GLU A 17 -3.92 -5.02 4.30
N ASP A 18 -2.96 -5.75 3.73
CA ASP A 18 -3.20 -6.91 2.87
C ASP A 18 -3.97 -8.02 3.61
N MET A 19 -3.60 -8.31 4.86
CA MET A 19 -4.32 -9.28 5.70
C MET A 19 -5.77 -8.85 5.97
N ARG A 20 -6.03 -7.54 6.15
CA ARG A 20 -7.40 -7.02 6.29
C ARG A 20 -8.18 -7.14 4.99
N ILE A 21 -7.57 -6.83 3.85
CA ILE A 21 -8.19 -6.96 2.53
C ILE A 21 -8.59 -8.42 2.27
N LEU A 22 -7.70 -9.38 2.56
CA LEU A 22 -7.98 -10.80 2.42
C LEU A 22 -9.12 -11.27 3.35
N SER A 23 -9.16 -10.80 4.60
CA SER A 23 -10.26 -11.10 5.52
C SER A 23 -11.60 -10.59 4.99
N ASN A 24 -11.63 -9.34 4.50
CA ASN A 24 -12.82 -8.72 3.94
C ASN A 24 -13.31 -9.45 2.67
N GLN A 25 -12.37 -9.91 1.82
CA GLN A 25 -12.69 -10.71 0.64
C GLN A 25 -13.31 -12.06 1.04
N GLN A 26 -12.72 -12.76 2.01
CA GLN A 26 -13.25 -14.03 2.50
C GLN A 26 -14.65 -13.85 3.10
N GLU A 27 -14.89 -12.79 3.87
CA GLU A 27 -16.22 -12.47 4.39
C GLU A 27 -17.22 -12.17 3.26
N ALA A 28 -16.83 -11.39 2.25
CA ALA A 28 -17.68 -11.11 1.10
C ALA A 28 -18.03 -12.38 0.30
N GLU A 29 -17.06 -13.28 0.08
CA GLU A 29 -17.29 -14.57 -0.57
C GLU A 29 -18.25 -15.44 0.24
N THR A 30 -18.09 -15.50 1.56
CA THR A 30 -19.03 -16.25 2.41
C THR A 30 -20.44 -15.69 2.32
N LEU A 31 -20.62 -14.37 2.32
CA LEU A 31 -21.94 -13.74 2.16
C LEU A 31 -22.55 -14.05 0.78
N GLN A 32 -21.76 -14.00 -0.29
CA GLN A 32 -22.21 -14.34 -1.64
C GLN A 32 -22.61 -15.82 -1.74
N ILE A 33 -21.82 -16.74 -1.17
CA ILE A 33 -22.14 -18.17 -1.13
C ILE A 33 -23.43 -18.40 -0.32
N THR A 34 -23.56 -17.75 0.83
CA THR A 34 -24.74 -17.88 1.69
C THR A 34 -26.00 -17.38 0.97
N GLN A 35 -25.89 -16.27 0.23
CA GLN A 35 -26.96 -15.72 -0.58
C GLN A 35 -27.30 -16.63 -1.77
N ALA A 36 -26.29 -17.16 -2.48
CA ALA A 36 -26.48 -18.10 -3.58
C ALA A 36 -27.13 -19.42 -3.12
N ILE A 37 -26.80 -19.90 -1.91
CA ILE A 37 -27.45 -21.05 -1.28
C ILE A 37 -28.92 -20.70 -0.95
N ALA A 38 -29.18 -19.55 -0.36
CA ALA A 38 -30.54 -19.10 -0.04
C ALA A 38 -31.42 -18.96 -1.31
N ASP A 39 -30.85 -18.43 -2.40
CA ASP A 39 -31.54 -18.29 -3.68
C ASP A 39 -31.71 -19.63 -4.41
N SER A 40 -30.76 -20.56 -4.27
CA SER A 40 -30.89 -21.93 -4.76
C SER A 40 -31.96 -22.73 -4.02
N VAL A 41 -32.16 -22.46 -2.72
CA VAL A 41 -33.27 -23.00 -1.93
C VAL A 41 -34.60 -22.41 -2.38
N ARG A 42 -34.63 -21.15 -2.84
CA ARG A 42 -35.82 -20.50 -3.43
C ARG A 42 -36.14 -20.97 -4.86
N GLY A 43 -35.12 -21.25 -5.68
CA GLY A 43 -35.25 -21.62 -7.09
C GLY A 43 -35.72 -23.06 -7.36
N LYS A 44 -35.52 -23.98 -6.40
CA LYS A 44 -36.21 -25.27 -6.40
C LYS A 44 -37.50 -25.07 -5.63
N SER A 45 -38.66 -25.08 -6.29
CA SER A 45 -40.00 -25.03 -5.66
C SER A 45 -40.32 -26.25 -4.78
N ARG A 46 -39.47 -26.55 -3.80
CA ARG A 46 -39.76 -27.38 -2.65
C ARG A 46 -39.75 -26.43 -1.47
N ILE A 47 -40.91 -25.81 -1.23
CA ILE A 47 -41.21 -25.26 0.08
C ILE A 47 -41.19 -26.46 1.04
N PRO A 48 -40.22 -26.58 1.97
CA PRO A 48 -40.31 -27.61 2.98
C PRO A 48 -41.59 -27.36 3.77
N MET A 49 -42.47 -28.35 3.79
CA MET A 49 -43.72 -28.28 4.52
C MET A 49 -43.37 -28.12 6.01
N ARG A 50 -43.57 -26.91 6.56
CA ARG A 50 -43.25 -26.52 7.95
C ARG A 50 -41.80 -26.86 8.35
N ALA A 51 -40.87 -25.96 8.07
CA ALA A 51 -39.71 -25.83 8.95
C ALA A 51 -40.24 -25.64 10.38
N ALA A 52 -39.81 -26.51 11.30
CA ALA A 52 -40.12 -26.34 12.72
C ALA A 52 -39.76 -24.90 13.09
N ARG A 53 -40.75 -24.15 13.57
CA ARG A 53 -40.54 -22.81 14.09
C ARG A 53 -39.65 -22.99 15.32
N GLU A 54 -38.34 -22.86 15.15
CA GLU A 54 -37.41 -22.72 16.26
C GLU A 54 -37.89 -21.50 17.04
N THR A 55 -38.56 -21.75 18.16
CA THR A 55 -38.91 -20.71 19.12
C THR A 55 -37.60 -20.33 19.80
N THR A 56 -36.84 -19.43 19.18
CA THR A 56 -35.76 -18.73 19.90
C THR A 56 -36.43 -18.08 21.10
N PRO A 57 -36.04 -18.42 22.34
CA PRO A 57 -36.65 -17.80 23.51
C PRO A 57 -36.46 -16.29 23.40
N ASP A 58 -37.45 -15.50 23.81
CA ASP A 58 -37.44 -14.04 23.68
C ASP A 58 -36.17 -13.40 24.30
N VAL A 59 -35.57 -14.09 25.27
CA VAL A 59 -34.29 -13.73 25.90
C VAL A 59 -33.13 -13.76 24.91
N ASP A 60 -33.03 -14.77 24.05
CA ASP A 60 -31.93 -14.88 23.07
C ASP A 60 -32.08 -13.82 21.97
N VAL A 61 -33.33 -13.49 21.60
CA VAL A 61 -33.61 -12.40 20.67
C VAL A 61 -33.23 -11.06 21.29
N ALA A 62 -33.58 -10.83 22.56
CA ALA A 62 -33.20 -9.63 23.28
C ALA A 62 -31.68 -9.48 23.41
N LEU A 63 -30.96 -10.57 23.75
CA LEU A 63 -29.49 -10.58 23.82
C LEU A 63 -28.85 -10.27 22.46
N ARG A 64 -29.40 -10.80 21.35
CA ARG A 64 -28.93 -10.47 20.00
C ARG A 64 -29.17 -9.00 19.66
N ILE A 65 -30.33 -8.45 19.99
CA ILE A 65 -30.62 -7.03 19.77
C ILE A 65 -29.64 -6.15 20.56
N MET A 66 -29.38 -6.47 21.83
CA MET A 66 -28.41 -5.74 22.65
C MET A 66 -26.98 -5.82 22.10
N ALA A 67 -26.57 -6.99 21.59
CA ALA A 67 -25.26 -7.17 20.98
C ALA A 67 -25.12 -6.36 19.68
N GLU A 68 -26.16 -6.32 18.85
CA GLU A 68 -26.20 -5.49 17.64
C GLU A 68 -26.22 -3.99 17.97
N GLU A 69 -26.94 -3.56 19.00
CA GLU A 69 -26.94 -2.16 19.47
C GLU A 69 -25.56 -1.72 19.98
N ALA A 70 -24.85 -2.60 20.69
CA ALA A 70 -23.48 -2.36 21.11
C ALA A 70 -22.52 -2.25 19.92
N ARG A 71 -22.69 -3.09 18.89
CA ARG A 71 -21.93 -2.99 17.64
C ARG A 71 -22.20 -1.68 16.91
N LEU A 72 -23.47 -1.32 16.73
CA LEU A 72 -23.85 -0.06 16.08
C LEU A 72 -23.30 1.16 16.82
N SER A 73 -23.29 1.13 18.15
CA SER A 73 -22.69 2.18 18.97
C SER A 73 -21.17 2.27 18.77
N GLY A 74 -20.50 1.12 18.65
CA GLY A 74 -19.07 1.05 18.31
C GLY A 74 -18.77 1.59 16.92
N ASP A 75 -19.54 1.17 15.92
CA ASP A 75 -19.41 1.63 14.53
C ASP A 75 -19.64 3.15 14.41
N ALA A 76 -20.63 3.69 15.14
CA ALA A 76 -20.88 5.12 15.20
C ALA A 76 -19.71 5.90 15.83
N ALA A 77 -19.13 5.38 16.92
CA ALA A 77 -17.95 5.99 17.55
C ALA A 77 -16.73 5.98 16.62
N LEU A 78 -16.50 4.87 15.89
CA LEU A 78 -15.43 4.76 14.91
C LEU A 78 -15.63 5.76 13.75
N ALA A 79 -16.84 5.84 13.21
CA ALA A 79 -17.18 6.78 12.15
C ALA A 79 -16.95 8.24 12.58
N GLN A 80 -17.34 8.58 13.82
CA GLN A 80 -17.10 9.90 14.38
C GLN A 80 -15.60 10.20 14.53
N SER A 81 -14.80 9.22 14.97
CA SER A 81 -13.34 9.36 15.06
C SER A 81 -12.70 9.61 13.70
N LEU A 82 -13.13 8.90 12.67
CA LEU A 82 -12.65 9.12 11.29
C LEU A 82 -13.02 10.51 10.80
N GLN A 83 -14.24 10.97 11.05
CA GLN A 83 -14.68 12.31 10.67
C GLN A 83 -13.82 13.41 11.36
N HIS A 84 -13.56 13.26 12.66
CA HIS A 84 -12.68 14.20 13.37
C HIS A 84 -11.27 14.22 12.80
N SER A 85 -10.74 13.06 12.40
CA SER A 85 -9.43 12.96 11.73
C SER A 85 -9.43 13.70 10.40
N THR A 86 -10.44 13.48 9.56
CA THR A 86 -10.53 14.15 8.25
C THR A 86 -10.72 15.65 8.39
N ASP A 87 -11.50 16.10 9.38
CA ASP A 87 -11.73 17.53 9.65
C ASP A 87 -10.46 18.20 10.19
N ALA A 88 -9.70 17.50 11.03
CA ALA A 88 -8.39 17.96 11.50
C ALA A 88 -7.39 18.08 10.35
N GLU A 89 -7.32 17.09 9.47
CA GLU A 89 -6.46 17.12 8.27
C GLU A 89 -6.86 18.25 7.32
N ALA A 90 -8.15 18.42 7.03
CA ALA A 90 -8.65 19.50 6.19
C ALA A 90 -8.32 20.89 6.78
N THR A 91 -8.36 21.02 8.10
CA THR A 91 -7.98 22.25 8.79
C THR A 91 -6.47 22.50 8.71
N ALA A 92 -5.65 21.48 8.91
CA ALA A 92 -4.20 21.57 8.76
C ALA A 92 -3.79 21.95 7.33
N ASN A 93 -4.41 21.31 6.33
CA ASN A 93 -4.21 21.63 4.92
C ASN A 93 -4.59 23.07 4.59
N ARG A 94 -5.70 23.57 5.13
CA ARG A 94 -6.10 24.98 4.99
C ARG A 94 -5.08 25.93 5.62
N GLN A 95 -4.58 25.63 6.82
CA GLN A 95 -3.56 26.45 7.47
C GLN A 95 -2.25 26.46 6.67
N CYS A 96 -1.84 25.32 6.12
CA CYS A 96 -0.66 25.21 5.25
C CYS A 96 -0.83 26.08 3.99
N ALA A 97 -1.98 25.97 3.31
CA ALA A 97 -2.30 26.78 2.14
C ALA A 97 -2.28 28.29 2.46
N MET A 98 -2.83 28.70 3.61
CA MET A 98 -2.77 30.10 4.05
C MET A 98 -1.34 30.59 4.31
N ARG A 99 -0.47 29.73 4.88
CA ARG A 99 0.94 30.07 5.10
C ARG A 99 1.71 30.23 3.80
N LEU A 100 1.46 29.35 2.83
CA LEU A 100 2.05 29.44 1.49
C LEU A 100 1.60 30.74 0.79
N ALA A 101 0.30 31.02 0.79
CA ALA A 101 -0.22 32.26 0.21
C ALA A 101 0.37 33.51 0.89
N ALA A 102 0.56 33.49 2.22
CA ALA A 102 1.22 34.58 2.93
C ALA A 102 2.71 34.70 2.58
N SER A 103 3.41 33.57 2.36
CA SER A 103 4.80 33.56 1.89
C SER A 103 4.92 34.17 0.49
N ASP A 104 4.06 33.78 -0.45
CA ASP A 104 4.06 34.32 -1.81
C ASP A 104 3.83 35.84 -1.80
N LYS A 105 2.91 36.33 -0.95
CA LYS A 105 2.67 37.78 -0.76
C LYS A 105 3.88 38.49 -0.17
N LYS A 106 4.57 37.86 0.77
CA LYS A 106 5.81 38.39 1.34
C LYS A 106 6.90 38.49 0.27
N ASP A 107 7.08 37.45 -0.55
CA ASP A 107 8.09 37.46 -1.61
C ASP A 107 7.81 38.56 -2.65
N LEU A 108 6.54 38.83 -2.95
CA LEU A 108 6.14 39.95 -3.81
C LEU A 108 6.46 41.32 -3.17
N LEU A 109 6.24 41.48 -1.87
CA LEU A 109 6.61 42.70 -1.14
C LEU A 109 8.14 42.89 -1.13
N ASP A 110 8.89 41.83 -0.81
CA ASP A 110 10.36 41.85 -0.77
C ASP A 110 10.93 42.20 -2.16
N ALA A 111 10.35 41.67 -3.24
CA ALA A 111 10.74 41.97 -4.61
C ALA A 111 10.43 43.42 -5.01
N GLU A 112 9.30 43.98 -4.58
CA GLU A 112 8.95 45.37 -4.86
C GLU A 112 9.82 46.34 -4.04
N PHE A 113 10.15 45.97 -2.81
CA PHE A 113 11.04 46.74 -1.95
C PHE A 113 12.46 46.77 -2.48
N ALA A 114 13.00 45.63 -2.91
CA ALA A 114 14.29 45.57 -3.57
C ALA A 114 14.35 46.42 -4.85
N ARG A 115 13.28 46.42 -5.66
CA ARG A 115 13.18 47.25 -6.86
C ARG A 115 13.23 48.74 -6.52
N ARG A 116 12.49 49.17 -5.50
CA ARG A 116 12.44 50.58 -5.09
C ARG A 116 13.77 51.05 -4.51
N LEU A 117 14.46 50.20 -3.74
CA LEU A 117 15.81 50.48 -3.27
C LEU A 117 16.82 50.62 -4.42
N GLN A 118 16.72 49.78 -5.46
CA GLN A 118 17.57 49.91 -6.65
C GLN A 118 17.36 51.23 -7.39
N GLU A 119 16.12 51.71 -7.49
CA GLU A 119 15.81 53.02 -8.10
C GLU A 119 16.43 54.18 -7.30
N VAL A 120 16.42 54.11 -5.97
CA VAL A 120 17.02 55.12 -5.08
C VAL A 120 18.56 55.11 -5.17
N ASP A 121 19.16 53.92 -5.23
CA ASP A 121 20.61 53.76 -5.47
C ASP A 121 21.03 54.36 -6.83
N GLU A 122 20.20 54.19 -7.88
CA GLU A 122 20.43 54.77 -9.21
C GLU A 122 20.28 56.31 -9.24
N GLU A 123 19.46 56.87 -8.34
CA GLU A 123 19.24 58.32 -8.20
C GLU A 123 20.27 59.02 -7.27
N GLU A 124 21.27 58.28 -6.76
CA GLU A 124 22.30 58.75 -5.80
C GLU A 124 21.73 59.39 -4.52
N GLU A 125 20.55 58.92 -4.07
CA GLU A 125 19.94 59.37 -2.81
C GLU A 125 20.51 58.61 -1.59
N ASP A 126 20.45 59.22 -0.40
CA ASP A 126 21.01 58.64 0.84
C ASP A 126 20.17 57.45 1.34
N MET A 127 20.62 56.24 1.00
CA MET A 127 20.02 54.95 1.41
C MET A 127 19.94 54.75 2.92
N ASP A 128 20.75 55.47 3.70
CA ASP A 128 20.74 55.35 5.16
C ASP A 128 19.69 56.22 5.86
N ALA A 129 18.95 57.01 5.08
CA ALA A 129 17.91 57.89 5.58
C ALA A 129 16.82 57.11 6.36
N PRO A 130 16.32 57.64 7.50
CA PRO A 130 15.36 56.93 8.35
C PRO A 130 14.06 56.47 7.65
N HIS A 131 13.63 57.17 6.60
CA HIS A 131 12.44 56.85 5.83
C HIS A 131 12.64 55.72 4.81
N MET A 132 13.89 55.33 4.54
CA MET A 132 14.27 54.20 3.67
C MET A 132 14.42 52.88 4.44
N LYS A 133 14.33 52.93 5.78
CA LYS A 133 14.43 51.75 6.68
C LYS A 133 13.08 51.12 7.02
N ASP A 134 11.99 51.78 6.64
CA ASP A 134 10.63 51.31 6.86
C ASP A 134 9.99 50.86 5.54
N ALA A 135 9.57 49.60 5.46
CA ALA A 135 8.99 49.03 4.25
C ALA A 135 7.67 49.71 3.86
N GLU A 136 6.87 50.16 4.83
CA GLU A 136 5.62 50.87 4.52
C GLU A 136 5.87 52.25 3.89
N SER A 137 6.91 52.95 4.37
CA SER A 137 7.36 54.23 3.82
C SER A 137 7.96 54.10 2.41
N VAL A 138 8.73 53.04 2.15
CA VAL A 138 9.40 52.84 0.84
C VAL A 138 8.43 52.38 -0.24
N LEU A 139 7.55 51.43 0.07
CA LEU A 139 6.60 50.89 -0.92
C LEU A 139 5.39 51.81 -1.13
N GLY A 140 4.99 52.53 -0.10
CA GLY A 140 3.76 53.30 -0.09
C GLY A 140 2.51 52.41 0.03
N ARG A 141 1.45 52.99 0.61
CA ARG A 141 0.20 52.26 0.91
C ARG A 141 -0.46 51.66 -0.34
N ASP A 142 -0.40 52.35 -1.47
CA ASP A 142 -1.04 51.94 -2.73
C ASP A 142 -0.37 50.73 -3.40
N ALA A 143 0.95 50.53 -3.20
CA ALA A 143 1.65 49.36 -3.72
C ALA A 143 1.33 48.12 -2.86
N ILE A 144 1.35 48.29 -1.55
CA ILE A 144 0.98 47.26 -0.58
C ILE A 144 -0.47 46.80 -0.80
N GLU A 145 -1.42 47.74 -0.91
CA GLU A 145 -2.82 47.41 -1.15
C GLU A 145 -3.03 46.64 -2.47
N ARG A 146 -2.31 47.00 -3.54
CA ARG A 146 -2.36 46.24 -4.80
C ARG A 146 -1.83 44.82 -4.66
N ILE A 147 -0.68 44.64 -3.99
CA ILE A 147 -0.09 43.31 -3.78
C ILE A 147 -1.03 42.44 -2.95
N PHE A 148 -1.70 42.97 -1.93
CA PHE A 148 -2.68 42.18 -1.14
C PHE A 148 -4.03 41.98 -1.85
N ALA A 149 -4.45 42.89 -2.72
CA ALA A 149 -5.72 42.82 -3.46
C ALA A 149 -5.69 41.83 -4.65
N GLU A 150 -4.51 41.48 -5.16
CA GLU A 150 -4.39 40.47 -6.21
C GLU A 150 -4.83 39.09 -5.70
N ASP A 151 -6.02 38.63 -6.07
CA ASP A 151 -6.48 37.28 -5.79
C ASP A 151 -5.58 36.26 -6.51
N PRO A 152 -4.85 35.39 -5.78
CA PRO A 152 -3.99 34.36 -6.36
C PRO A 152 -4.75 33.41 -7.32
N ASN A 153 -6.08 33.37 -7.22
CA ASN A 153 -6.95 32.53 -8.03
C ASN A 153 -7.62 33.28 -9.19
N HIS A 154 -7.36 34.58 -9.36
CA HIS A 154 -7.93 35.38 -10.45
C HIS A 154 -7.14 35.17 -11.75
N LYS A 155 -7.43 34.07 -12.44
CA LYS A 155 -7.06 33.90 -13.86
C LYS A 155 -7.71 35.02 -14.66
N GLY A 156 -6.91 36.01 -15.05
CA GLY A 156 -7.35 37.20 -15.77
C GLY A 156 -8.36 36.88 -16.89
N LYS A 157 -9.59 37.37 -16.72
CA LYS A 157 -10.56 37.43 -17.82
C LYS A 157 -10.09 38.51 -18.79
N GLY A 158 -9.43 38.09 -19.86
CA GLY A 158 -9.06 38.97 -20.98
C GLY A 158 -10.29 39.54 -21.67
N LYS A 159 -10.64 40.78 -21.32
CA LYS A 159 -11.40 41.70 -22.17
C LYS A 159 -10.91 43.11 -21.89
N ASN A 160 -10.02 43.63 -22.72
CA ASN A 160 -10.01 45.06 -22.96
C ASN A 160 -9.70 45.39 -24.42
N LYS A 161 -10.59 46.20 -25.00
CA LYS A 161 -10.54 46.77 -26.34
C LYS A 161 -9.94 48.17 -26.24
N GLY A 162 -9.20 48.56 -27.29
CA GLY A 162 -8.79 49.95 -27.57
C GLY A 162 -7.27 50.09 -27.57
N ARG A 163 -6.61 50.76 -28.52
CA ARG A 163 -7.04 51.63 -29.62
C ARG A 163 -5.79 51.81 -30.51
N GLN A 164 -5.91 51.57 -31.81
CA GLN A 164 -4.83 51.80 -32.78
C GLN A 164 -4.45 53.28 -32.82
N LEU A 165 -3.15 53.59 -32.78
CA LEU A 165 -2.57 54.76 -33.42
C LEU A 165 -1.25 54.35 -34.09
N SER A 166 -1.10 54.84 -35.32
CA SER A 166 -0.08 54.50 -36.31
C SER A 166 1.22 55.28 -36.13
N PHE A 167 2.32 54.56 -36.30
CA PHE A 167 3.53 54.87 -37.07
C PHE A 167 3.65 56.29 -37.67
N GLU A 168 4.53 57.13 -37.10
CA GLU A 168 5.56 57.96 -37.78
C GLU A 168 6.19 58.95 -36.78
N GLU A 169 7.43 58.67 -36.31
CA GLU A 169 8.52 59.65 -36.14
C GLU A 169 9.78 58.96 -35.57
N VAL A 170 10.45 58.34 -36.52
CA VAL A 170 11.89 58.23 -36.77
C VAL A 170 12.83 59.15 -35.94
N GLN A 171 13.75 58.49 -35.23
CA GLN A 171 15.19 58.80 -35.07
C GLN A 171 15.66 60.01 -34.26
N SER A 172 16.35 59.67 -33.17
CA SER A 172 17.70 60.16 -32.81
C SER A 172 18.12 59.37 -31.57
N GLY A 173 19.20 58.58 -31.47
CA GLY A 173 20.31 58.22 -32.34
C GLY A 173 21.37 57.52 -31.45
N LYS A 174 21.89 56.38 -31.92
CA LYS A 174 23.17 55.68 -31.57
C LYS A 174 23.36 55.24 -30.08
N ARG A 175 23.33 53.95 -29.71
CA ARG A 175 24.07 52.72 -30.11
C ARG A 175 25.50 52.66 -29.53
N ILE A 176 25.81 51.61 -28.74
CA ILE A 176 27.02 50.72 -28.78
C ILE A 176 27.03 49.83 -27.50
N LYS A 177 26.75 48.51 -27.60
CA LYS A 177 27.65 47.32 -27.62
C LYS A 177 28.08 46.86 -26.20
N THR A 178 28.23 45.59 -25.82
CA THR A 178 28.03 44.22 -26.33
C THR A 178 28.38 43.28 -25.16
N GLU A 179 27.74 42.10 -25.09
CA GLU A 179 28.29 40.82 -24.56
C GLU A 179 28.52 40.70 -23.03
N THR A 180 28.11 39.65 -22.30
CA THR A 180 27.73 38.25 -22.61
C THR A 180 26.75 37.69 -21.56
N ASP A 181 25.86 36.80 -22.01
CA ASP A 181 25.23 35.63 -21.36
C ASP A 181 24.79 35.72 -19.87
N ILE A 182 23.52 35.49 -19.54
CA ILE A 182 22.92 34.14 -19.42
C ILE A 182 21.45 34.15 -19.87
N GLN A 183 21.12 33.23 -20.78
CA GLN A 183 19.80 32.98 -21.33
C GLN A 183 18.93 32.15 -20.36
N VAL A 184 17.77 32.68 -19.96
CA VAL A 184 16.60 31.85 -19.64
C VAL A 184 15.50 32.21 -20.63
N LYS A 185 15.42 31.39 -21.68
CA LYS A 185 14.50 31.51 -22.81
C LYS A 185 13.09 31.09 -22.37
N GLN A 186 12.26 32.04 -21.95
CA GLN A 186 10.81 31.89 -22.08
C GLN A 186 10.43 32.24 -23.53
N GLU A 187 10.46 31.23 -24.40
CA GLU A 187 9.86 31.37 -25.73
C GLU A 187 8.35 31.17 -25.64
N SER A 188 7.66 32.29 -25.50
CA SER A 188 6.33 32.51 -26.08
C SER A 188 6.47 32.51 -27.61
N GLY A 189 6.52 31.31 -28.17
CA GLY A 189 6.41 31.06 -29.61
C GLY A 189 5.20 30.18 -29.88
N PHE A 190 4.01 30.77 -30.02
CA PHE A 190 2.89 30.11 -30.70
C PHE A 190 3.23 30.07 -32.20
N ALA A 191 4.18 29.21 -32.56
CA ALA A 191 4.28 28.67 -33.89
C ALA A 191 3.10 27.70 -34.05
N ASP A 192 2.42 27.83 -35.18
CA ASP A 192 1.35 26.99 -35.70
C ASP A 192 1.81 25.52 -35.85
N LYS A 193 2.05 24.84 -34.72
CA LYS A 193 2.30 23.40 -34.67
C LYS A 193 0.94 22.75 -34.81
N GLN A 194 0.61 22.36 -36.04
CA GLN A 194 -0.51 21.49 -36.35
C GLN A 194 -0.54 20.34 -35.33
N LEU A 195 -1.59 20.34 -34.50
CA LEU A 195 -1.80 19.30 -33.51
C LEU A 195 -2.03 17.98 -34.27
N PRO A 196 -1.36 16.88 -33.86
CA PRO A 196 -1.55 15.60 -34.52
C PRO A 196 -3.00 15.14 -34.38
N THR A 197 -3.52 14.54 -35.45
CA THR A 197 -4.85 13.92 -35.49
C THR A 197 -4.73 12.44 -35.26
N CYS A 198 -5.58 11.87 -34.41
CA CYS A 198 -5.60 10.44 -34.16
C CYS A 198 -6.04 9.66 -35.41
N GLY A 199 -5.30 8.62 -35.78
CA GLY A 199 -5.67 7.75 -36.92
C GLY A 199 -6.95 6.91 -36.73
N ILE A 200 -7.54 6.90 -35.53
CA ILE A 200 -8.78 6.16 -35.23
C ILE A 200 -9.99 7.11 -35.15
N CYS A 201 -9.99 8.08 -34.22
CA CYS A 201 -11.11 9.01 -34.04
C CYS A 201 -11.02 10.29 -34.87
N MET A 202 -9.88 10.54 -35.54
CA MET A 202 -9.59 11.76 -36.32
C MET A 202 -9.60 13.07 -35.51
N GLU A 203 -9.68 13.00 -34.19
CA GLU A 203 -9.61 14.18 -33.31
C GLU A 203 -8.16 14.63 -33.08
N THR A 204 -7.97 15.93 -32.87
CA THR A 204 -6.67 16.50 -32.53
C THR A 204 -6.30 16.24 -31.08
N PHE A 205 -5.02 15.98 -30.81
CA PHE A 205 -4.57 15.65 -29.45
C PHE A 205 -3.21 16.27 -29.12
N HIS A 206 -2.90 16.38 -27.83
CA HIS A 206 -1.58 16.77 -27.36
C HIS A 206 -0.68 15.54 -27.21
N ALA A 207 0.39 15.48 -28.00
CA ALA A 207 1.37 14.40 -27.89
C ALA A 207 2.13 14.47 -26.54
N THR A 208 2.16 13.37 -25.80
CA THR A 208 2.89 13.26 -24.53
C THR A 208 3.71 11.98 -24.49
N TYR A 209 4.76 11.96 -23.66
CA TYR A 209 5.62 10.79 -23.46
C TYR A 209 5.20 9.95 -22.23
N SER A 210 4.47 10.57 -21.29
CA SER A 210 3.96 9.95 -20.06
C SER A 210 2.44 10.16 -19.94
N PRO A 211 1.62 9.21 -20.43
CA PRO A 211 0.17 9.41 -20.58
C PRO A 211 -0.59 9.34 -19.25
N ILE A 212 -0.19 8.45 -18.34
CA ILE A 212 -0.88 8.17 -17.06
C ILE A 212 -0.80 9.36 -16.09
N THR A 213 0.31 10.09 -16.06
CA THR A 213 0.46 11.27 -15.19
C THR A 213 -0.32 12.46 -15.76
N ALA A 214 -0.43 12.55 -17.09
CA ALA A 214 -1.14 13.65 -17.77
C ALA A 214 -2.66 13.55 -17.59
N THR A 215 -3.25 12.35 -17.63
CA THR A 215 -4.69 12.13 -17.46
C THR A 215 -5.20 12.39 -16.04
N LYS A 216 -4.40 12.15 -15.00
CA LYS A 216 -4.77 12.44 -13.59
C LYS A 216 -5.02 13.94 -13.32
N SER A 217 -4.53 14.82 -14.19
CA SER A 217 -4.68 16.28 -14.07
C SER A 217 -5.81 16.87 -14.94
N ALA A 218 -6.53 16.04 -15.70
CA ALA A 218 -7.47 16.46 -16.74
C ALA A 218 -8.93 16.53 -16.26
N ASN A 219 -9.22 17.42 -15.29
CA ASN A 219 -10.60 17.62 -14.78
C ASN A 219 -11.40 18.67 -15.58
N SER A 220 -11.29 18.70 -16.91
CA SER A 220 -12.11 19.61 -17.73
C SER A 220 -12.48 18.99 -19.07
N SER A 221 -13.77 18.95 -19.37
CA SER A 221 -14.39 18.50 -20.63
C SER A 221 -14.07 19.35 -21.86
N SER A 222 -13.24 20.40 -21.73
CA SER A 222 -12.88 21.35 -22.79
C SER A 222 -11.41 21.30 -23.23
N ARG A 223 -10.63 20.32 -22.76
CA ARG A 223 -9.22 20.13 -23.16
C ARG A 223 -9.08 19.01 -24.18
N LEU A 224 -8.23 19.23 -25.18
CA LEU A 224 -7.86 18.20 -26.18
C LEU A 224 -7.27 16.98 -25.47
N PRO A 225 -7.60 15.76 -25.92
CA PRO A 225 -7.07 14.53 -25.33
C PRO A 225 -5.56 14.47 -25.46
N PHE A 226 -4.92 13.65 -24.63
CA PHE A 226 -3.51 13.32 -24.77
C PHE A 226 -3.34 12.09 -25.66
N GLY A 227 -2.19 11.96 -26.32
CA GLY A 227 -1.90 10.82 -27.19
C GLY A 227 -0.41 10.61 -27.43
N ILE A 228 -0.08 9.56 -28.17
CA ILE A 228 1.30 9.14 -28.41
C ILE A 228 1.53 8.78 -29.88
N TYR A 229 2.80 8.68 -30.25
CA TYR A 229 3.23 8.08 -31.52
C TYR A 229 3.66 6.64 -31.29
N LEU A 230 3.19 5.70 -32.11
CA LEU A 230 3.67 4.33 -32.08
C LEU A 230 5.04 4.23 -32.75
N SER A 231 5.95 3.42 -32.21
CA SER A 231 7.29 3.14 -32.78
C SER A 231 7.28 2.30 -34.07
N CYS A 232 6.18 2.33 -34.81
CA CYS A 232 6.06 1.71 -36.13
C CYS A 232 6.85 2.53 -37.19
N PRO A 233 7.19 1.97 -38.37
CA PRO A 233 8.07 2.61 -39.35
C PRO A 233 7.56 3.97 -39.87
N GLN A 234 6.24 4.23 -39.80
CA GLN A 234 5.61 5.50 -40.19
C GLN A 234 5.26 6.39 -38.99
N SER A 235 5.61 5.99 -37.76
CA SER A 235 5.35 6.74 -36.53
C SER A 235 3.90 7.23 -36.41
N HIS A 236 2.91 6.34 -36.55
CA HIS A 236 1.49 6.72 -36.57
C HIS A 236 1.00 7.31 -35.23
N PRO A 237 0.25 8.44 -35.26
CA PRO A 237 -0.30 9.11 -34.08
C PRO A 237 -1.67 8.58 -33.62
N TYR A 238 -1.83 8.32 -32.31
CA TYR A 238 -3.11 7.94 -31.72
C TYR A 238 -3.39 8.65 -30.39
N CYS A 239 -4.65 9.02 -30.15
CA CYS A 239 -5.08 9.44 -28.82
C CYS A 239 -5.08 8.24 -27.85
N LEU A 240 -4.90 8.53 -26.56
CA LEU A 240 -4.77 7.53 -25.51
C LEU A 240 -5.98 6.61 -25.42
N ASP A 241 -7.18 7.18 -25.56
CA ASP A 241 -8.43 6.44 -25.42
C ASP A 241 -8.62 5.44 -26.57
N CYS A 242 -8.38 5.87 -27.81
CA CYS A 242 -8.51 5.00 -28.97
C CYS A 242 -7.46 3.89 -28.98
N LEU A 243 -6.22 4.20 -28.63
CA LEU A 243 -5.15 3.20 -28.60
C LEU A 243 -5.36 2.19 -27.47
N THR A 244 -5.76 2.65 -26.28
CA THR A 244 -6.09 1.77 -25.15
C THR A 244 -7.29 0.88 -25.47
N THR A 245 -8.32 1.43 -26.09
CA THR A 245 -9.52 0.67 -26.50
C THR A 245 -9.16 -0.37 -27.56
N TYR A 246 -8.36 0.01 -28.56
CA TYR A 246 -7.85 -0.92 -29.56
C TYR A 246 -7.09 -2.08 -28.92
N ILE A 247 -6.12 -1.80 -28.04
CA ILE A 247 -5.37 -2.85 -27.33
C ILE A 247 -6.32 -3.75 -26.53
N LYS A 248 -7.24 -3.16 -25.76
CA LYS A 248 -8.23 -3.92 -24.97
C LYS A 248 -9.09 -4.84 -25.85
N THR A 249 -9.62 -4.37 -26.97
CA THR A 249 -10.41 -5.21 -27.88
C THR A 249 -9.62 -6.37 -28.50
N LYS A 250 -8.29 -6.29 -28.50
CA LYS A 250 -7.40 -7.38 -28.93
C LYS A 250 -6.99 -8.32 -27.81
N LEU A 251 -7.07 -7.88 -26.55
CA LEU A 251 -6.76 -8.69 -25.35
C LEU A 251 -8.01 -9.40 -24.78
N ASP A 252 -9.16 -8.72 -24.83
CA ASP A 252 -10.41 -9.20 -24.29
C ASP A 252 -11.56 -8.71 -25.20
N PRO A 253 -11.89 -9.46 -26.27
CA PRO A 253 -12.97 -9.10 -27.16
C PRO A 253 -14.37 -9.28 -26.54
N ASN A 254 -14.48 -9.94 -25.37
CA ASN A 254 -15.76 -10.24 -24.72
C ASN A 254 -16.05 -9.35 -23.50
N ASP A 255 -15.08 -8.54 -23.05
CA ASP A 255 -15.16 -7.69 -21.85
C ASP A 255 -15.51 -8.48 -20.56
N ASP A 256 -15.20 -9.77 -20.54
CA ASP A 256 -15.50 -10.67 -19.42
C ASP A 256 -14.33 -10.76 -18.42
N GLY A 257 -13.22 -10.08 -18.70
CA GLY A 257 -12.00 -10.10 -17.90
C GLY A 257 -11.24 -11.43 -17.99
N SER A 258 -11.72 -12.36 -18.81
CA SER A 258 -11.04 -13.60 -19.15
C SER A 258 -10.44 -13.40 -20.55
N GLY A 259 -9.12 -13.17 -20.61
CA GLY A 259 -8.43 -13.22 -21.89
C GLY A 259 -8.70 -14.60 -22.50
N ASN A 260 -9.60 -14.70 -23.47
CA ASN A 260 -9.90 -15.99 -24.05
C ASN A 260 -8.67 -16.38 -24.89
N THR A 261 -8.00 -17.45 -24.46
CA THR A 261 -6.77 -18.01 -25.07
C THR A 261 -6.87 -18.24 -26.57
N ASN A 262 -8.06 -18.30 -27.16
CA ASN A 262 -8.28 -18.47 -28.59
C ASN A 262 -8.31 -17.15 -29.40
N SER A 263 -8.47 -16.00 -28.76
CA SER A 263 -8.79 -14.73 -29.43
C SER A 263 -7.68 -13.67 -29.39
N VAL A 264 -6.77 -13.77 -28.42
CA VAL A 264 -5.68 -12.79 -28.26
C VAL A 264 -4.59 -13.02 -29.31
N VAL A 265 -4.13 -11.93 -29.93
CA VAL A 265 -3.15 -11.94 -31.04
C VAL A 265 -1.94 -11.12 -30.61
N PHE A 266 -0.84 -11.78 -30.29
CA PHE A 266 0.48 -11.14 -30.16
C PHE A 266 1.36 -11.48 -31.36
N PRO A 267 2.17 -10.54 -31.88
CA PRO A 267 2.27 -9.13 -31.45
C PRO A 267 1.08 -8.29 -31.95
N ILE A 268 0.58 -7.35 -31.14
CA ILE A 268 -0.55 -6.48 -31.53
C ILE A 268 -0.02 -5.45 -32.54
N PRO A 269 -0.50 -5.45 -33.81
CA PRO A 269 0.02 -4.54 -34.82
C PRO A 269 -0.54 -3.13 -34.64
N CYS A 270 0.14 -2.15 -35.24
CA CYS A 270 -0.41 -0.81 -35.41
C CYS A 270 -1.68 -0.88 -36.28
N PRO A 271 -2.75 -0.11 -35.95
CA PRO A 271 -4.00 -0.10 -36.71
C PRO A 271 -3.85 0.17 -38.22
N GLU A 272 -2.81 0.91 -38.61
CA GLU A 272 -2.56 1.32 -39.99
C GLU A 272 -1.44 0.52 -40.69
N CYS A 273 -0.62 -0.24 -39.93
CA CYS A 273 0.47 -1.02 -40.52
C CYS A 273 0.04 -2.46 -40.81
N THR A 274 0.64 -3.04 -41.85
CA THR A 274 0.55 -4.49 -42.09
C THR A 274 1.59 -5.25 -41.25
N LEU A 275 1.29 -6.49 -40.85
CA LEU A 275 2.19 -7.34 -40.05
C LEU A 275 3.55 -7.58 -40.72
N GLU A 276 3.63 -7.49 -42.05
CA GLU A 276 4.86 -7.65 -42.83
C GLU A 276 5.78 -6.41 -42.75
N GLN A 277 5.23 -5.24 -42.46
CA GLN A 277 5.98 -3.98 -42.34
C GLN A 277 6.48 -3.73 -40.92
N TRP A 278 5.84 -4.33 -39.92
CA TRP A 278 6.20 -4.19 -38.52
C TRP A 278 5.94 -5.49 -37.75
N GLU A 279 6.93 -6.36 -37.78
CA GLU A 279 6.88 -7.70 -37.17
C GLU A 279 6.87 -7.66 -35.63
N ASP A 280 7.36 -6.57 -35.03
CA ASP A 280 7.53 -6.44 -33.58
C ASP A 280 6.24 -6.03 -32.84
N GLY A 281 5.30 -5.36 -33.53
CA GLY A 281 4.07 -4.81 -32.94
C GLY A 281 4.29 -3.87 -31.76
N ILE A 282 3.20 -3.53 -31.07
CA ILE A 282 3.23 -2.61 -29.92
C ILE A 282 4.10 -3.23 -28.82
N THR A 283 5.10 -2.48 -28.38
CA THR A 283 6.08 -2.92 -27.38
C THR A 283 5.53 -2.87 -25.95
N ASP A 284 6.14 -3.65 -25.08
CA ASP A 284 5.80 -3.68 -23.64
C ASP A 284 5.97 -2.30 -22.97
N GLU A 285 6.93 -1.48 -23.43
CA GLU A 285 7.13 -0.11 -22.94
C GLU A 285 5.92 0.78 -23.24
N ILE A 286 5.34 0.65 -24.43
CA ILE A 286 4.14 1.40 -24.83
C ILE A 286 2.93 0.86 -24.05
N ALA A 287 2.76 -0.46 -23.96
CA ALA A 287 1.66 -1.06 -23.22
C ALA A 287 1.66 -0.65 -21.73
N THR A 288 2.82 -0.68 -21.08
CA THR A 288 3.00 -0.28 -19.66
C THR A 288 2.58 1.17 -19.40
N ARG A 289 2.74 2.05 -20.40
CA ARG A 289 2.38 3.47 -20.28
C ARG A 289 0.92 3.77 -20.56
N LEU A 290 0.18 2.84 -21.16
CA LEU A 290 -1.20 3.05 -21.61
C LEU A 290 -2.21 2.25 -20.80
N LEU A 291 -1.85 1.05 -20.36
CA LEU A 291 -2.76 0.10 -19.74
C LEU A 291 -2.76 0.24 -18.21
N THR A 292 -3.92 0.01 -17.60
CA THR A 292 -4.06 -0.10 -16.14
C THR A 292 -3.59 -1.46 -15.65
N GLU A 293 -3.31 -1.59 -14.36
CA GLU A 293 -2.81 -2.80 -13.72
C GLU A 293 -3.61 -4.07 -14.11
N LYS A 294 -4.95 -4.00 -14.07
CA LYS A 294 -5.84 -5.11 -14.45
C LYS A 294 -5.69 -5.56 -15.91
N VAL A 295 -5.37 -4.66 -16.83
CA VAL A 295 -5.21 -4.98 -18.27
C VAL A 295 -3.76 -5.36 -18.57
N MET A 296 -2.82 -4.83 -17.80
CA MET A 296 -1.41 -5.23 -17.86
C MET A 296 -1.20 -6.69 -17.46
N THR A 297 -1.98 -7.23 -16.53
CA THR A 297 -1.89 -8.67 -16.20
C THR A 297 -2.30 -9.56 -17.38
N LEU A 298 -3.29 -9.14 -18.19
CA LEU A 298 -3.67 -9.82 -19.43
C LEU A 298 -2.62 -9.64 -20.53
N TRP A 299 -1.95 -8.49 -20.58
CA TRP A 299 -0.81 -8.25 -21.48
C TRP A 299 0.40 -9.13 -21.11
N ALA A 300 0.63 -9.33 -19.81
CA ALA A 300 1.73 -10.13 -19.27
C ALA A 300 1.51 -11.65 -19.33
N GLN A 301 0.26 -12.10 -19.52
CA GLN A 301 -0.05 -13.49 -19.86
C GLN A 301 0.49 -13.78 -21.27
N ASN A 302 1.74 -14.24 -21.31
CA ASN A 302 2.65 -14.16 -22.44
C ASN A 302 2.32 -15.18 -23.56
N TRP A 303 1.10 -15.16 -24.10
CA TRP A 303 0.66 -16.09 -25.14
C TRP A 303 1.35 -15.78 -26.47
N ARG A 304 1.92 -16.81 -27.10
CA ARG A 304 2.68 -16.67 -28.37
C ARG A 304 2.09 -17.53 -29.46
N ARG A 305 1.96 -17.00 -30.68
CA ARG A 305 1.52 -17.78 -31.85
C ARG A 305 2.71 -18.38 -32.58
N CYS A 306 2.54 -19.62 -33.04
CA CYS A 306 3.50 -20.20 -33.97
C CYS A 306 3.53 -19.39 -35.28
N PRO A 307 4.70 -18.96 -35.79
CA PRO A 307 4.79 -18.17 -37.01
C PRO A 307 4.31 -18.91 -38.27
N LYS A 308 4.19 -20.25 -38.23
CA LYS A 308 3.77 -21.06 -39.37
C LYS A 308 2.29 -21.42 -39.38
N CYS A 309 1.75 -21.88 -38.25
CA CYS A 309 0.36 -22.39 -38.18
C CYS A 309 -0.56 -21.55 -37.29
N ALA A 310 -0.06 -20.44 -36.73
CA ALA A 310 -0.77 -19.52 -35.85
C ALA A 310 -1.41 -20.15 -34.60
N VAL A 311 -1.10 -21.43 -34.30
CA VAL A 311 -1.52 -22.09 -33.05
C VAL A 311 -0.86 -21.38 -31.88
N ILE A 312 -1.68 -21.08 -30.86
CA ILE A 312 -1.24 -20.41 -29.64
C ILE A 312 -0.51 -21.40 -28.75
N VAL A 313 0.61 -20.95 -28.21
CA VAL A 313 1.49 -21.68 -27.33
C VAL A 313 1.67 -20.86 -26.06
N GLU A 314 1.48 -21.52 -24.94
CA GLU A 314 1.81 -21.04 -23.62
C GLU A 314 3.05 -21.80 -23.14
N LEU A 315 4.08 -21.07 -22.69
CA LEU A 315 5.25 -21.66 -22.06
C LEU A 315 5.01 -21.72 -20.56
N ALA A 316 4.68 -22.91 -20.05
CA ALA A 316 4.52 -23.11 -18.62
C ALA A 316 5.87 -22.99 -17.86
N TYR A 317 6.92 -23.61 -18.40
CA TYR A 317 8.28 -23.56 -17.86
C TYR A 317 9.28 -24.07 -18.93
N GLY A 318 10.54 -23.64 -18.85
CA GLY A 318 11.63 -24.17 -19.68
C GLY A 318 12.47 -23.10 -20.37
N CYS A 319 13.16 -23.49 -21.44
CA CYS A 319 13.93 -22.57 -22.26
C CYS A 319 13.02 -21.84 -23.26
N ASN A 320 13.50 -20.71 -23.78
CA ASN A 320 12.81 -19.91 -24.78
C ASN A 320 12.69 -20.62 -26.14
N HIS A 321 13.18 -21.86 -26.32
CA HIS A 321 13.05 -22.64 -27.55
C HIS A 321 11.74 -23.45 -27.52
N ILE A 322 10.83 -23.14 -28.44
CA ILE A 322 9.54 -23.83 -28.58
C ILE A 322 9.54 -24.67 -29.84
N THR A 323 8.97 -25.87 -29.73
CA THR A 323 8.63 -26.71 -30.87
C THR A 323 7.11 -26.80 -31.00
N CYS A 324 6.56 -26.21 -32.07
CA CYS A 324 5.12 -26.27 -32.31
C CYS A 324 4.69 -27.67 -32.79
N ARG A 325 3.40 -28.01 -32.60
CA ARG A 325 2.77 -29.23 -33.16
C ARG A 325 2.90 -29.34 -34.68
N CYS A 326 3.07 -28.22 -35.40
CA CYS A 326 3.33 -28.21 -36.85
C CYS A 326 4.79 -28.49 -37.24
N GLY A 327 5.67 -28.76 -36.26
CA GLY A 327 7.10 -29.02 -36.45
C GLY A 327 7.97 -27.77 -36.59
N THR A 328 7.42 -26.58 -36.42
CA THR A 328 8.21 -25.33 -36.49
C THR A 328 8.87 -25.04 -35.16
N HIS A 329 10.16 -24.75 -35.19
CA HIS A 329 10.92 -24.29 -34.04
C HIS A 329 11.04 -22.78 -34.05
N PHE A 330 10.63 -22.15 -32.95
CA PHE A 330 10.67 -20.69 -32.81
C PHE A 330 10.98 -20.31 -31.37
N CYS A 331 11.38 -19.07 -31.16
CA CYS A 331 11.68 -18.56 -29.84
C CYS A 331 10.42 -17.98 -29.18
N PHE A 332 10.15 -18.34 -27.93
CA PHE A 332 9.03 -17.82 -27.16
C PHE A 332 9.17 -16.31 -26.86
N LYS A 333 10.39 -15.83 -26.60
CA LYS A 333 10.65 -14.42 -26.27
C LYS A 333 10.42 -13.50 -27.47
N CYS A 334 11.11 -13.77 -28.60
CA CYS A 334 11.11 -12.94 -29.81
C CYS A 334 10.06 -13.34 -30.87
N GLY A 335 9.46 -14.54 -30.81
CA GLY A 335 8.58 -15.07 -31.88
C GLY A 335 9.32 -15.50 -33.16
N SER A 336 10.57 -15.09 -33.34
CA SER A 336 11.41 -15.42 -34.51
C SER A 336 11.75 -16.91 -34.56
N LEU A 337 12.14 -17.38 -35.76
CA LEU A 337 12.58 -18.76 -35.96
C LEU A 337 13.78 -19.11 -35.06
N TRP A 338 13.89 -20.40 -34.73
CA TRP A 338 14.99 -20.91 -33.94
C TRP A 338 16.00 -21.64 -34.83
N ASP A 339 17.28 -21.24 -34.77
CA ASP A 339 18.34 -21.97 -35.46
C ASP A 339 18.71 -23.21 -34.63
N ILE A 340 18.21 -24.37 -35.07
CA ILE A 340 18.44 -25.67 -34.40
C ILE A 340 19.93 -26.03 -34.40
N LYS A 341 20.69 -25.67 -35.45
CA LYS A 341 22.12 -26.02 -35.55
C LYS A 341 22.97 -25.19 -34.59
N LYS A 342 22.60 -23.92 -34.40
CA LYS A 342 23.34 -22.98 -33.54
C LYS A 342 22.70 -22.77 -32.17
N ALA A 343 21.61 -23.46 -31.88
CA ALA A 343 20.80 -23.39 -30.67
C ALA A 343 20.54 -21.94 -30.18
N ARG A 344 20.09 -21.05 -31.08
CA ARG A 344 19.85 -19.63 -30.76
C ARG A 344 18.67 -19.02 -31.52
N CYS A 345 18.05 -17.95 -30.99
CA CYS A 345 17.05 -17.14 -31.72
C CYS A 345 17.73 -16.50 -32.95
N THR A 346 17.03 -16.45 -34.09
CA THR A 346 17.55 -15.85 -35.32
C THR A 346 17.51 -14.31 -35.32
N ARG A 347 16.86 -13.69 -34.33
CA ARG A 347 16.81 -12.24 -34.14
C ARG A 347 18.21 -11.69 -33.83
N VAL A 348 18.46 -10.43 -34.19
CA VAL A 348 19.68 -9.70 -33.85
C VAL A 348 19.31 -8.46 -33.02
N PRO A 349 19.83 -8.31 -31.78
CA PRO A 349 20.64 -9.30 -31.04
C PRO A 349 19.83 -10.55 -30.70
N SER A 350 20.51 -11.71 -30.60
CA SER A 350 19.86 -12.98 -30.27
C SER A 350 19.32 -12.95 -28.86
N CYS A 351 18.06 -13.37 -28.69
CA CYS A 351 17.52 -13.63 -27.36
C CYS A 351 18.29 -14.71 -26.62
N GLU A 352 18.33 -14.59 -25.30
CA GLU A 352 18.88 -15.59 -24.41
C GLU A 352 18.05 -16.88 -24.42
N LEU A 353 18.73 -18.02 -24.27
CA LEU A 353 18.09 -19.34 -24.27
C LEU A 353 17.18 -19.53 -23.05
N TRP A 354 17.53 -18.90 -21.94
CA TRP A 354 16.79 -18.97 -20.69
C TRP A 354 16.41 -17.55 -20.26
N ASP A 355 15.25 -17.43 -19.65
CA ASP A 355 14.86 -16.20 -18.98
C ASP A 355 15.23 -16.31 -17.50
N GLU A 356 16.14 -15.45 -17.03
CA GLU A 356 16.67 -15.50 -15.66
C GLU A 356 15.55 -15.32 -14.62
N GLU A 357 14.57 -14.46 -14.90
CA GLU A 357 13.42 -14.22 -14.02
C GLU A 357 12.52 -15.45 -13.96
N MET A 358 12.30 -16.12 -15.09
CA MET A 358 11.50 -17.35 -15.15
C MET A 358 12.18 -18.52 -14.40
N LEU A 359 13.52 -18.62 -14.50
CA LEU A 359 14.30 -19.62 -13.76
C LEU A 359 14.28 -19.39 -12.25
N LEU A 360 14.34 -18.13 -11.81
CA LEU A 360 14.24 -17.78 -10.39
C LEU A 360 12.84 -18.06 -9.85
N ALA A 361 11.80 -17.62 -10.56
CA ALA A 361 10.41 -17.89 -10.20
C ALA A 361 10.11 -19.40 -10.12
N GLU A 362 10.72 -20.22 -10.98
CA GLU A 362 10.57 -21.68 -10.93
C GLU A 362 11.32 -22.32 -9.76
N ARG A 363 12.51 -21.79 -9.38
CA ARG A 363 13.19 -22.24 -8.15
C ARG A 363 12.36 -21.93 -6.91
N GLU A 364 11.72 -20.77 -6.88
CA GLU A 364 10.80 -20.33 -5.83
C GLU A 364 9.57 -21.24 -5.77
N ARG A 365 8.88 -21.44 -6.90
CA ARG A 365 7.74 -22.38 -6.99
C ARG A 365 8.11 -23.81 -6.61
N ASN A 366 9.30 -24.30 -6.99
CA ASN A 366 9.75 -25.63 -6.57
C ASN A 366 10.08 -25.71 -5.08
N ARG A 367 10.57 -24.62 -4.48
CA ARG A 367 10.76 -24.50 -3.03
C ARG A 367 9.40 -24.56 -2.32
N ASP A 368 8.40 -23.87 -2.85
CA ASP A 368 7.03 -23.84 -2.32
C ASP A 368 6.30 -25.17 -2.52
N ALA A 369 6.47 -25.81 -3.68
CA ALA A 369 5.90 -27.11 -3.97
C ALA A 369 6.53 -28.23 -3.11
N ARG A 370 7.86 -28.15 -2.85
CA ARG A 370 8.54 -29.04 -1.87
C ARG A 370 8.13 -28.75 -0.43
N ALA A 371 7.66 -27.55 -0.13
CA ALA A 371 7.10 -27.25 1.19
C ALA A 371 5.73 -27.90 1.40
N GLY A 372 5.05 -28.38 0.34
CA GLY A 372 3.74 -29.03 0.38
C GLY A 372 2.64 -28.13 0.97
N PRO A 373 1.35 -28.56 0.96
CA PRO A 373 0.39 -27.97 1.86
C PRO A 373 0.84 -28.33 3.27
N GLN A 374 1.43 -27.37 3.98
CA GLN A 374 1.63 -27.53 5.41
C GLN A 374 0.26 -27.85 6.01
N PRO A 375 0.09 -28.94 6.79
CA PRO A 375 -1.13 -29.09 7.56
C PRO A 375 -1.28 -27.81 8.35
N ALA A 376 -2.42 -27.13 8.24
CA ALA A 376 -2.66 -25.83 8.85
C ALA A 376 -2.14 -25.84 10.29
N ARG A 377 -0.91 -25.33 10.46
CA ARG A 377 -0.37 -25.05 11.78
C ARG A 377 -1.22 -23.88 12.21
N ARG A 378 -2.07 -24.16 13.20
CA ARG A 378 -2.82 -23.16 13.95
C ARG A 378 -1.93 -21.93 14.11
N VAL A 379 -2.29 -20.84 13.44
CA VAL A 379 -1.55 -19.58 13.49
C VAL A 379 -1.63 -19.10 14.93
N VAL A 380 -0.55 -19.29 15.68
CA VAL A 380 -0.29 -18.54 16.90
C VAL A 380 0.29 -17.22 16.41
N GLN A 381 -0.40 -16.12 16.69
CA GLN A 381 0.05 -14.77 16.35
C GLN A 381 1.44 -14.53 16.97
N PRO A 382 2.41 -13.94 16.22
CA PRO A 382 3.70 -13.55 16.79
C PRO A 382 3.52 -12.36 17.74
N ALA A 383 4.21 -12.41 18.88
CA ALA A 383 4.30 -11.32 19.84
C ALA A 383 5.09 -10.12 19.26
N PRO A 384 4.80 -8.87 19.69
CA PRO A 384 5.50 -7.67 19.24
C PRO A 384 7.00 -7.68 19.56
N PRO A 385 7.83 -6.90 18.81
CA PRO A 385 9.28 -6.93 18.95
C PRO A 385 9.74 -6.38 20.32
N PRO A 386 10.84 -6.91 20.88
CA PRO A 386 11.37 -6.45 22.16
C PRO A 386 11.99 -5.05 22.02
N PRO A 387 11.89 -4.19 23.05
CA PRO A 387 12.64 -2.94 23.09
C PRO A 387 14.16 -3.21 23.20
N TYR A 388 14.92 -2.37 22.48
CA TYR A 388 16.37 -2.33 22.33
C TYR A 388 17.16 -2.92 23.53
N ALA A 389 17.92 -3.99 23.28
CA ALA A 389 18.85 -4.53 24.25
C ALA A 389 20.15 -3.70 24.29
N PRO A 390 20.55 -3.12 25.43
CA PRO A 390 21.94 -2.70 25.60
C PRO A 390 22.82 -3.95 25.66
N ALA A 391 24.03 -3.84 25.13
CA ALA A 391 24.99 -4.94 25.07
C ALA A 391 25.20 -5.57 26.45
N HIS A 392 24.78 -6.84 26.60
CA HIS A 392 25.19 -7.66 27.73
C HIS A 392 26.61 -8.17 27.48
N TYR A 393 27.57 -7.63 28.25
CA TYR A 393 28.75 -8.41 28.67
C TYR A 393 28.27 -9.75 29.24
N PRO A 394 29.04 -10.84 29.10
CA PRO A 394 28.59 -12.15 29.54
C PRO A 394 28.39 -12.14 31.06
N VAL A 395 27.15 -12.26 31.50
CA VAL A 395 26.82 -12.49 32.92
C VAL A 395 26.58 -13.99 33.10
N PRO A 396 27.18 -14.62 34.12
CA PRO A 396 27.33 -16.08 34.18
C PRO A 396 26.01 -16.81 34.44
N HIS A 397 25.96 -18.07 34.03
CA HIS A 397 24.99 -19.07 34.49
C HIS A 397 24.64 -18.88 35.98
N VAL A 398 23.39 -18.51 36.28
CA VAL A 398 22.88 -18.51 37.66
C VAL A 398 22.35 -19.91 37.94
N MET A 399 23.04 -20.57 38.86
CA MET A 399 22.66 -21.82 39.52
C MET A 399 21.24 -21.72 40.10
N HIS A 400 20.50 -22.83 40.06
CA HIS A 400 19.22 -22.99 40.75
C HIS A 400 19.32 -22.48 42.20
N GLY A 401 18.54 -21.44 42.52
CA GLY A 401 18.44 -20.86 43.86
C GLY A 401 17.41 -21.61 44.71
N GLU A 402 17.74 -21.80 45.98
CA GLU A 402 16.99 -22.53 47.00
C GLU A 402 15.92 -21.65 47.67
N GLY A 403 14.98 -21.07 46.93
CA GLY A 403 13.88 -20.30 47.51
C GLY A 403 12.76 -21.19 48.08
N PRO A 404 12.16 -20.85 49.24
CA PRO A 404 11.19 -21.70 49.94
C PRO A 404 9.92 -22.02 49.15
N LEU A 405 9.59 -21.22 48.12
CA LEU A 405 8.37 -21.37 47.30
C LEU A 405 8.65 -21.36 45.78
N ASP A 406 9.90 -21.56 45.36
CA ASP A 406 10.29 -21.51 43.94
C ASP A 406 9.62 -22.62 43.12
N TRP A 407 9.25 -23.71 43.78
CA TRP A 407 8.51 -24.83 43.19
C TRP A 407 7.12 -24.43 42.65
N ILE A 408 6.55 -23.27 43.04
CA ILE A 408 5.27 -22.79 42.50
C ILE A 408 5.38 -22.41 41.02
N LEU A 409 6.57 -22.00 40.56
CA LEU A 409 6.80 -21.67 39.16
C LEU A 409 7.10 -22.91 38.31
N ASP A 410 7.38 -24.04 38.94
CA ASP A 410 7.69 -25.29 38.28
C ASP A 410 6.48 -26.23 38.22
N ARG A 411 6.05 -26.51 36.98
CA ARG A 411 4.89 -27.35 36.69
C ARG A 411 5.09 -28.82 37.08
N GLU A 412 6.33 -29.28 37.24
CA GLU A 412 6.62 -30.67 37.60
C GLU A 412 6.37 -30.95 39.10
N PHE A 413 6.60 -29.95 39.95
CA PHE A 413 6.44 -30.08 41.40
C PHE A 413 5.01 -29.75 41.87
N LEU A 414 4.30 -28.85 41.19
CA LEU A 414 2.91 -28.48 41.49
C LEU A 414 1.94 -29.68 41.44
N CYS A 415 1.16 -29.87 42.51
CA CYS A 415 0.13 -30.90 42.56
C CYS A 415 -1.26 -30.31 42.28
N THR A 416 -1.58 -30.13 41.00
CA THR A 416 -2.88 -29.60 40.52
C THR A 416 -4.07 -30.55 40.70
N ARG A 417 -3.84 -31.79 41.18
CA ARG A 417 -4.91 -32.73 41.56
C ARG A 417 -5.49 -32.43 42.94
N HIS A 418 -4.82 -31.60 43.76
CA HIS A 418 -5.34 -31.21 45.06
C HIS A 418 -6.33 -30.03 44.91
N PRO A 419 -7.61 -30.16 45.29
CA PRO A 419 -8.63 -29.16 44.96
C PRO A 419 -8.31 -27.74 45.46
N TYR A 420 -7.74 -27.62 46.66
CA TYR A 420 -7.38 -26.33 47.24
C TYR A 420 -6.24 -25.65 46.46
N THR A 421 -5.19 -26.41 46.13
CA THR A 421 -4.06 -25.93 45.31
C THR A 421 -4.52 -25.58 43.90
N ALA A 422 -5.34 -26.44 43.29
CA ALA A 422 -5.83 -26.25 41.93
C ALA A 422 -6.67 -24.98 41.80
N ASN A 423 -7.55 -24.73 42.76
CA ASN A 423 -8.40 -23.53 42.78
C ASN A 423 -7.57 -22.26 42.97
N MET A 424 -6.61 -22.28 43.90
CA MET A 424 -5.70 -21.16 44.16
C MET A 424 -4.85 -20.78 42.93
N ILE A 425 -4.34 -21.78 42.21
CA ILE A 425 -3.50 -21.59 41.01
C ILE A 425 -4.32 -21.23 39.77
N ALA A 426 -5.46 -21.88 39.55
CA ALA A 426 -6.29 -21.65 38.36
C ALA A 426 -6.98 -20.29 38.37
N ASN A 427 -7.40 -19.81 39.55
CA ASN A 427 -8.08 -18.52 39.68
C ASN A 427 -7.12 -17.36 39.95
N LEU A 428 -5.82 -17.63 40.18
CA LEU A 428 -4.82 -16.66 40.61
C LEU A 428 -5.29 -15.85 41.83
N THR A 429 -5.98 -16.50 42.76
CA THR A 429 -6.51 -15.89 43.98
C THR A 429 -5.90 -16.55 45.20
N CYS A 430 -5.32 -15.77 46.12
CA CYS A 430 -4.79 -16.29 47.37
C CYS A 430 -5.95 -16.70 48.29
N LEU A 431 -6.20 -18.00 48.44
CA LEU A 431 -7.34 -18.51 49.22
C LEU A 431 -7.20 -18.37 50.75
N TYR A 432 -6.10 -17.75 51.21
CA TYR A 432 -5.91 -17.40 52.61
C TYR A 432 -6.39 -15.98 52.95
N CYS A 433 -6.40 -15.07 51.97
CA CYS A 433 -6.79 -13.65 52.17
C CYS A 433 -7.66 -13.07 51.04
N ASP A 434 -8.09 -13.91 50.10
CA ASP A 434 -8.93 -13.62 48.93
C ASP A 434 -8.42 -12.51 48.00
N VAL A 435 -7.12 -12.22 48.04
CA VAL A 435 -6.47 -11.27 47.12
C VAL A 435 -6.32 -11.90 45.73
N ARG A 436 -6.74 -11.17 44.70
CA ARG A 436 -6.56 -11.56 43.30
C ARG A 436 -5.22 -11.04 42.77
N LEU A 437 -4.46 -11.91 42.12
CA LEU A 437 -3.10 -11.68 41.66
C LEU A 437 -3.02 -11.85 40.15
N ASN A 438 -2.03 -11.23 39.54
CA ASN A 438 -1.94 -11.14 38.08
C ASN A 438 -1.11 -12.29 37.46
N SER A 439 -0.30 -12.99 38.25
CA SER A 439 0.53 -14.10 37.79
C SER A 439 0.94 -15.05 38.92
N LEU A 440 1.53 -16.20 38.59
CA LEU A 440 2.07 -17.14 39.58
C LEU A 440 3.31 -16.60 40.29
N ALA A 441 4.11 -15.76 39.63
CA ALA A 441 5.23 -15.07 40.27
C ALA A 441 4.74 -14.04 41.30
N ASP A 442 3.64 -13.36 41.00
CA ASP A 442 2.97 -12.44 41.91
C ASP A 442 2.37 -13.19 43.12
N MET A 443 1.78 -14.38 42.88
CA MET A 443 1.38 -15.32 43.94
C MET A 443 2.55 -15.75 44.82
N GLN A 444 3.67 -16.16 44.24
CA GLN A 444 4.86 -16.53 44.99
C GLN A 444 5.36 -15.35 45.84
N TYR A 445 5.49 -14.16 45.24
CA TYR A 445 5.92 -12.95 45.93
C TYR A 445 4.98 -12.60 47.09
N HIS A 446 3.67 -12.63 46.85
CA HIS A 446 2.65 -12.40 47.86
C HIS A 446 2.77 -13.38 49.04
N LEU A 447 2.93 -14.69 48.78
CA LEU A 447 3.03 -15.71 49.83
C LEU A 447 4.34 -15.64 50.63
N VAL A 448 5.44 -15.22 50.01
CA VAL A 448 6.73 -15.05 50.72
C VAL A 448 6.72 -13.81 51.62
N HIS A 449 6.08 -12.73 51.18
CA HIS A 449 6.19 -11.42 51.85
C HIS A 449 4.99 -11.06 52.73
N THR A 450 3.87 -11.75 52.59
CA THR A 450 2.66 -11.48 53.39
C THR A 450 2.67 -12.29 54.69
N ARG A 451 2.60 -11.58 55.83
CA ARG A 451 2.43 -12.18 57.17
C ARG A 451 1.03 -12.00 57.75
N ARG A 452 0.05 -11.67 56.90
CA ARG A 452 -1.33 -11.38 57.31
C ARG A 452 -2.23 -12.62 57.38
N HIS A 453 -1.71 -13.77 56.95
CA HIS A 453 -2.42 -15.03 56.97
C HIS A 453 -1.41 -16.18 57.13
N PRO A 454 -1.85 -17.34 57.66
CA PRO A 454 -0.99 -18.50 57.76
C PRO A 454 -0.67 -19.09 56.38
N LEU A 455 0.42 -19.84 56.30
CA LEU A 455 0.87 -20.54 55.11
C LEU A 455 1.28 -21.97 55.48
N TYR A 456 0.55 -22.94 54.93
CA TYR A 456 0.82 -24.36 55.12
C TYR A 456 1.03 -25.03 53.77
N THR A 457 2.26 -25.48 53.50
CA THR A 457 2.61 -26.15 52.24
C THR A 457 3.43 -27.40 52.47
N CYS A 458 3.23 -28.40 51.62
CA CYS A 458 4.05 -29.61 51.60
C CYS A 458 3.84 -30.34 50.27
N CYS A 459 4.90 -30.93 49.73
CA CYS A 459 4.86 -31.79 48.55
C CYS A 459 4.14 -31.19 47.33
N GLY A 460 4.31 -29.89 47.10
CA GLY A 460 3.67 -29.18 45.99
C GLY A 460 2.18 -28.89 46.18
N ARG A 461 1.70 -28.87 47.45
CA ARG A 461 0.31 -28.61 47.82
C ARG A 461 0.20 -27.50 48.87
N PHE A 462 -0.90 -26.74 48.79
CA PHE A 462 -1.34 -25.81 49.83
C PHE A 462 -2.44 -26.44 50.69
N PHE A 463 -2.43 -26.16 51.99
CA PHE A 463 -3.42 -26.66 52.95
C PHE A 463 -4.12 -25.50 53.63
N LYS A 464 -5.44 -25.59 53.76
CA LYS A 464 -6.26 -24.53 54.36
C LYS A 464 -6.06 -24.42 55.88
N ARG A 465 -5.81 -25.54 56.55
CA ARG A 465 -5.72 -25.67 58.01
C ARG A 465 -4.44 -26.40 58.41
N ALA A 466 -3.85 -26.02 59.55
CA ALA A 466 -2.69 -26.69 60.13
C ALA A 466 -2.92 -28.18 60.39
N GLU A 467 -4.12 -28.56 60.81
CA GLU A 467 -4.52 -29.96 61.08
C GLU A 467 -4.40 -30.86 59.83
N ASP A 468 -4.79 -30.34 58.67
CA ASP A 468 -4.75 -31.08 57.40
C ASP A 468 -3.30 -31.21 56.88
N TRP A 469 -2.48 -30.19 57.14
CA TRP A 469 -1.05 -30.23 56.86
C TRP A 469 -0.32 -31.22 57.77
N ASN A 470 -0.60 -31.21 59.09
CA ASN A 470 -0.04 -32.18 60.06
C ASN A 470 -0.39 -33.62 59.69
N ARG A 471 -1.66 -33.89 59.35
CA ARG A 471 -2.09 -35.22 58.91
C ARG A 471 -1.35 -35.68 57.63
N HIS A 472 -0.97 -34.74 56.77
CA HIS A 472 -0.20 -35.05 55.56
C HIS A 472 1.27 -35.33 55.87
N THR A 473 1.91 -34.53 56.71
CA THR A 473 3.33 -34.70 57.06
C THR A 473 3.57 -35.93 57.94
N GLU A 474 2.60 -36.32 58.77
CA GLU A 474 2.63 -37.56 59.58
C GLU A 474 2.35 -38.83 58.75
N ALA A 475 1.73 -38.69 57.57
CA ALA A 475 1.47 -39.81 56.68
C ALA A 475 2.71 -40.19 55.87
N ALA A 476 2.84 -41.48 55.52
CA ALA A 476 3.96 -41.97 54.71
C ALA A 476 4.02 -41.25 53.33
N PRO A 477 5.20 -40.74 52.93
CA PRO A 477 5.36 -39.95 51.71
C PRO A 477 5.16 -40.83 50.47
N ARG A 478 4.17 -40.47 49.64
CA ARG A 478 3.77 -41.29 48.47
C ARG A 478 4.43 -40.90 47.15
N ARG A 479 4.92 -39.66 47.01
CA ARG A 479 5.35 -39.11 45.70
C ARG A 479 6.86 -39.17 45.47
N TRP A 480 7.65 -38.86 46.49
CA TRP A 480 9.12 -38.76 46.39
C TRP A 480 9.88 -39.56 47.46
N GLY A 481 9.19 -40.37 48.27
CA GLY A 481 9.81 -41.15 49.34
C GLY A 481 10.18 -40.34 50.60
N PHE A 482 10.13 -39.01 50.55
CA PHE A 482 10.19 -38.07 51.68
C PHE A 482 9.29 -36.86 51.41
N HIS A 483 8.99 -36.08 52.45
CA HIS A 483 8.23 -34.82 52.31
C HIS A 483 9.17 -33.68 51.89
N GLN A 484 8.86 -33.01 50.78
CA GLN A 484 9.69 -31.92 50.22
C GLN A 484 8.91 -30.60 50.23
N HIS A 485 9.63 -29.47 50.35
CA HIS A 485 9.06 -28.12 50.40
C HIS A 485 7.97 -27.96 51.46
N SER A 486 8.27 -28.41 52.68
CA SER A 486 7.37 -28.35 53.82
C SER A 486 7.53 -27.04 54.58
N ILE A 487 6.48 -26.23 54.63
CA ILE A 487 6.45 -24.94 55.34
C ILE A 487 5.18 -24.88 56.18
N ALA A 488 5.32 -24.53 57.45
CA ALA A 488 4.24 -24.11 58.32
C ALA A 488 4.60 -22.76 58.92
N GLN A 489 3.79 -21.75 58.62
CA GLN A 489 3.91 -20.40 59.14
C GLN A 489 2.52 -19.98 59.62
N ASP A 490 2.42 -19.62 60.89
CA ASP A 490 1.17 -19.22 61.54
C ASP A 490 0.90 -17.71 61.44
#